data_AF-A0A5T1MEI7-F1
#
_entry.id   AF-A0A5T1MEI7-F1
#
_cell.length_a   1.000
_cell.length_b   1.000
_cell.length_c   1.000
_cell.angle_alpha   90.00
_cell.angle_beta   90.00
_cell.angle_gamma   90.00
#
_symmetry.space_group_name_H-M   'P 1'
#
loop_
_entity.id
_entity.type
_entity.pdbx_description
1 polymer ?
#
loop_
_entity_poly.entity_id
_entity_poly.type
_entity_poly.pdbx_seq_one_letter_code
_entity_poly.pdbx_strand_id
1 'polypeptide(L)'
;MKNYKLDKMIRGWFVGNFDPSVFKTNDVEVGVKEYKKGDTEEKHHHKIATEITVIISGKVRMNDKIYSKGDIVMINPGEATDFEALEDAINVVVKLPGANNDKYLGECQ
;
A
#
# COMPACT_ATOMS: atom_id res chain seq x y z
N MET A 1 -17.40 -9.97 -19.82
CA MET A 1 -16.60 -8.87 -19.23
C MET A 1 -17.40 -8.27 -18.08
N LYS A 2 -16.78 -8.00 -16.93
CA LYS A 2 -17.42 -7.34 -15.77
C LYS A 2 -16.76 -5.98 -15.53
N ASN A 3 -17.51 -4.98 -15.08
CA ASN A 3 -17.03 -3.63 -14.77
C ASN A 3 -17.16 -3.39 -13.25
N TYR A 4 -16.10 -2.85 -12.64
CA TYR A 4 -16.06 -2.47 -11.24
C TYR A 4 -15.53 -1.04 -11.11
N LYS A 5 -15.89 -0.37 -10.02
CA LYS A 5 -15.43 0.99 -9.73
C LYS A 5 -14.50 0.97 -8.52
N LEU A 6 -13.34 1.62 -8.64
CA LEU A 6 -12.34 1.68 -7.58
C LEU A 6 -12.87 2.38 -6.32
N ASP A 7 -13.72 3.40 -6.49
CA ASP A 7 -14.36 4.14 -5.38
C ASP A 7 -15.35 3.28 -4.55
N LYS A 8 -15.69 2.08 -5.02
CA LYS A 8 -16.45 1.07 -4.26
C LYS A 8 -15.58 0.08 -3.51
N MET A 9 -14.25 0.17 -3.64
CA MET A 9 -13.30 -0.70 -2.97
C MET A 9 -12.79 -0.06 -1.68
N ILE A 10 -12.66 -0.84 -0.61
CA ILE A 10 -12.20 -0.33 0.68
C ILE A 10 -10.75 0.10 0.56
N ARG A 11 -10.49 1.40 0.76
CA ARG A 11 -9.16 2.01 0.62
C ARG A 11 -8.51 1.68 -0.74
N GLY A 12 -9.31 1.41 -1.77
CA GLY A 12 -8.83 1.05 -3.11
C GLY A 12 -8.23 -0.35 -3.27
N TRP A 13 -8.37 -1.26 -2.29
CA TRP A 13 -7.98 -2.68 -2.44
C TRP A 13 -8.94 -3.42 -3.39
N PHE A 14 -8.46 -3.87 -4.54
CA PHE A 14 -9.31 -4.53 -5.56
C PHE A 14 -8.92 -5.99 -5.82
N VAL A 15 -7.73 -6.43 -5.42
CA VAL A 15 -7.33 -7.86 -5.34
C VAL A 15 -6.87 -8.16 -3.92
N GLY A 16 -7.24 -9.32 -3.39
CA GLY A 16 -6.89 -9.76 -2.04
C GLY A 16 -8.10 -10.34 -1.31
N ASN A 17 -7.89 -10.88 -0.12
CA ASN A 17 -8.94 -11.54 0.66
C ASN A 17 -9.78 -10.54 1.47
N PHE A 18 -10.30 -9.53 0.77
CA PHE A 18 -11.14 -8.46 1.30
C PHE A 18 -12.56 -8.55 0.74
N ASP A 19 -13.50 -7.92 1.44
CA ASP A 19 -14.87 -7.73 0.96
C ASP A 19 -15.24 -6.24 1.04
N PRO A 20 -15.58 -5.58 -0.08
CA PRO A 20 -15.57 -6.08 -1.46
C PRO A 20 -14.16 -6.20 -2.06
N SER A 21 -14.00 -7.08 -3.05
CA SER A 21 -12.83 -7.17 -3.95
C SER A 21 -13.25 -7.73 -5.31
N VAL A 22 -12.49 -7.40 -6.36
CA VAL A 22 -12.73 -7.91 -7.73
C VAL A 22 -12.27 -9.36 -7.85
N PHE A 23 -11.17 -9.70 -7.19
CA PHE A 23 -10.61 -11.05 -7.17
C PHE A 23 -10.13 -11.41 -5.76
N LYS A 24 -10.76 -12.42 -5.15
CA LYS A 24 -10.40 -12.90 -3.81
C LYS A 24 -9.27 -13.92 -3.89
N THR A 25 -8.17 -13.66 -3.21
CA THR A 25 -7.02 -14.55 -3.06
C THR A 25 -6.19 -14.17 -1.83
N ASN A 26 -5.39 -15.10 -1.29
CA ASN A 26 -4.35 -14.83 -0.30
C ASN A 26 -2.94 -14.84 -0.93
N ASP A 27 -2.81 -15.05 -2.24
CA ASP A 27 -1.50 -15.10 -2.91
C ASP A 27 -0.91 -13.70 -3.10
N VAL A 28 -1.79 -12.69 -3.26
CA VAL A 28 -1.42 -11.30 -3.50
C VAL A 28 -2.53 -10.35 -3.05
N GLU A 29 -2.15 -9.19 -2.53
CA GLU A 29 -3.04 -8.04 -2.40
C GLU A 29 -2.60 -6.94 -3.36
N VAL A 30 -3.56 -6.28 -4.02
CA VAL A 30 -3.28 -5.14 -4.90
C VAL A 30 -4.28 -4.03 -4.66
N GLY A 31 -3.78 -2.83 -4.45
CA GLY A 31 -4.59 -1.64 -4.24
C GLY A 31 -4.07 -0.42 -4.97
N VAL A 32 -4.99 0.41 -5.45
CA VAL A 32 -4.67 1.78 -5.90
C VAL A 32 -5.08 2.72 -4.78
N LYS A 33 -4.12 3.43 -4.20
CA LYS A 33 -4.33 4.34 -3.06
C LYS A 33 -4.31 5.77 -3.56
N GLU A 34 -5.33 6.54 -3.21
CA GLU A 34 -5.39 7.98 -3.43
C GLU A 34 -5.19 8.68 -2.10
N TYR A 35 -4.28 9.64 -2.08
CA TYR A 35 -3.92 10.42 -0.89
C TYR A 35 -4.06 11.91 -1.18
N LYS A 36 -4.46 12.65 -0.15
CA LYS A 36 -4.38 14.11 -0.11
C LYS A 36 -3.10 14.55 0.57
N LYS A 37 -2.60 15.74 0.18
CA LYS A 37 -1.46 16.35 0.85
C LYS A 37 -1.67 16.37 2.37
N GLY A 38 -0.71 15.85 3.12
CA GLY A 38 -0.72 15.76 4.58
C GLY A 38 -1.31 14.45 5.13
N ASP A 39 -1.84 13.57 4.29
CA ASP A 39 -2.20 12.22 4.73
C ASP A 39 -0.96 11.46 5.18
N THR A 40 -1.05 10.77 6.32
CA THR A 40 0.05 10.00 6.89
C THR A 40 -0.37 8.58 7.25
N GLU A 41 0.60 7.67 7.28
CA GLU A 41 0.46 6.40 7.99
C GLU A 41 1.54 6.29 9.06
N GLU A 42 1.15 5.89 10.27
CA GLU A 42 2.07 5.64 11.37
C GLU A 42 3.11 4.59 10.98
N LYS A 43 4.30 4.69 11.57
CA LYS A 43 5.36 3.72 11.33
C LYS A 43 4.90 2.31 11.66
N HIS A 44 5.11 1.38 10.73
CA HIS A 44 4.61 0.01 10.82
C HIS A 44 5.50 -0.95 10.04
N HIS A 45 5.37 -2.25 10.31
CA HIS A 45 6.03 -3.32 9.58
C HIS A 45 5.06 -4.46 9.24
N HIS A 46 5.48 -5.29 8.30
CA HIS A 46 4.85 -6.56 7.93
C HIS A 46 5.76 -7.72 8.33
N LYS A 47 5.24 -8.78 8.94
CA LYS A 47 6.08 -9.93 9.34
C LYS A 47 6.18 -11.00 8.26
N ILE A 48 5.22 -11.03 7.34
CA ILE A 48 5.10 -12.07 6.33
C ILE A 48 5.20 -11.45 4.94
N ALA A 49 4.45 -10.38 4.67
CA ALA A 49 4.33 -9.82 3.34
C ALA A 49 5.53 -8.93 2.97
N THR A 50 6.03 -9.12 1.76
CA THR A 50 6.81 -8.08 1.06
C THR A 50 5.85 -7.04 0.52
N GLU A 51 6.08 -5.76 0.80
CA GLU A 51 5.29 -4.66 0.24
C GLU A 51 6.06 -3.99 -0.91
N ILE A 52 5.39 -3.76 -2.03
CA ILE A 52 5.91 -3.03 -3.18
C ILE A 52 4.97 -1.88 -3.48
N THR A 53 5.50 -0.66 -3.44
CA THR A 53 4.75 0.57 -3.71
C THR A 53 5.32 1.30 -4.92
N VAL A 54 4.47 1.55 -5.91
CA VAL A 54 4.79 2.37 -7.09
C VAL A 54 4.11 3.72 -6.96
N ILE A 55 4.86 4.80 -7.12
CA ILE A 55 4.31 6.16 -7.12
C ILE A 55 3.84 6.49 -8.54
N ILE A 56 2.54 6.53 -8.78
CA ILE A 56 1.94 6.83 -10.09
C ILE A 56 1.90 8.34 -10.34
N SER A 57 1.59 9.10 -9.30
CA SER A 57 1.61 10.57 -9.32
C SER A 57 1.86 11.13 -7.93
N GLY A 58 2.29 12.38 -7.88
CA GLY A 58 2.58 13.08 -6.63
C GLY A 58 3.97 12.79 -6.09
N LYS A 59 4.14 13.15 -4.82
CA LYS A 59 5.38 13.01 -4.07
C LYS A 59 5.06 12.59 -2.64
N VAL A 60 5.78 11.60 -2.16
CA VAL A 60 5.57 11.01 -0.83
C VAL A 60 6.91 10.92 -0.09
N ARG A 61 6.85 10.83 1.24
CA ARG A 61 7.99 10.54 2.10
C ARG A 61 7.74 9.21 2.81
N MET A 62 8.77 8.36 2.83
CA MET A 62 8.80 7.11 3.58
C MET A 62 10.21 6.94 4.15
N ASN A 63 10.33 6.79 5.47
CA ASN A 63 11.59 6.73 6.23
C ASN A 63 12.55 7.88 5.87
N ASP A 64 12.08 9.12 5.99
CA ASP A 64 12.79 10.36 5.64
C ASP A 64 13.27 10.49 4.18
N LYS A 65 13.00 9.51 3.33
CA LYS A 65 13.33 9.52 1.91
C LYS A 65 12.12 9.92 1.09
N ILE A 66 12.36 10.81 0.13
CA ILE A 66 11.32 11.31 -0.77
C ILE A 66 11.30 10.45 -2.03
N TYR A 67 10.10 10.05 -2.41
CA TYR A 67 9.79 9.33 -3.64
C TYR A 67 8.77 10.11 -4.46
N SER A 68 8.84 9.96 -5.77
CA SER A 68 8.04 10.70 -6.74
C SER A 68 7.62 9.80 -7.90
N LYS A 69 6.79 10.33 -8.80
CA LYS A 69 6.28 9.61 -9.97
C LYS A 69 7.36 8.76 -10.67
N GLY A 70 7.09 7.46 -10.78
CA GLY A 70 7.95 6.48 -11.43
C GLY A 70 8.85 5.70 -10.47
N ASP A 71 9.02 6.17 -9.23
CA ASP A 71 9.77 5.42 -8.22
C ASP A 71 9.01 4.16 -7.78
N ILE A 72 9.77 3.10 -7.52
CA ILE A 72 9.29 1.82 -6.98
C ILE A 72 10.05 1.55 -5.69
N VAL A 73 9.30 1.38 -4.60
CA VAL A 73 9.82 1.09 -3.26
C VAL A 73 9.45 -0.35 -2.91
N MET A 74 10.43 -1.13 -2.47
CA MET A 74 10.23 -2.48 -1.96
C MET A 74 10.61 -2.48 -0.48
N ILE A 75 9.74 -3.06 0.35
CA ILE A 75 9.91 -3.19 1.80
C ILE A 75 9.82 -4.67 2.13
N ASN A 76 10.90 -5.23 2.67
CA ASN A 76 10.97 -6.63 3.02
C ASN A 76 10.20 -6.92 4.32
N PRO A 77 9.80 -8.17 4.57
CA PRO A 77 9.27 -8.57 5.87
C PRO A 77 10.23 -8.18 7.01
N GLY A 78 9.69 -7.57 8.06
CA GLY A 78 10.41 -7.05 9.21
C GLY A 78 10.95 -5.62 9.04
N GLU A 79 10.99 -5.07 7.82
CA GLU A 79 11.37 -3.68 7.60
C GLU A 79 10.19 -2.75 7.90
N ALA A 80 10.39 -1.78 8.79
CA ALA A 80 9.37 -0.81 9.12
C ALA A 80 9.41 0.40 8.16
N THR A 81 8.24 0.94 7.86
CA THR A 81 8.07 2.18 7.10
C THR A 81 7.01 3.06 7.74
N ASP A 82 7.20 4.37 7.64
CA ASP A 82 6.11 5.35 7.74
C ASP A 82 5.68 5.80 6.33
N PHE A 83 4.67 6.68 6.27
CA PHE A 83 4.23 7.30 5.04
C PHE A 83 3.72 8.73 5.30
N GLU A 84 4.05 9.64 4.39
CA GLU A 84 3.44 10.98 4.31
C GLU A 84 3.27 11.39 2.84
N ALA A 85 2.08 11.85 2.47
CA ALA A 85 1.84 12.47 1.18
C ALA A 85 2.25 13.96 1.23
N LEU A 86 3.32 14.33 0.50
CA LEU A 86 3.82 15.72 0.45
C LEU A 86 3.00 16.60 -0.49
N GLU A 87 2.26 15.97 -1.40
CA GLU A 87 1.23 16.53 -2.27
C GLU A 87 0.17 15.45 -2.56
N ASP A 88 -0.90 15.79 -3.26
CA ASP A 88 -1.88 14.79 -3.70
C ASP A 88 -1.17 13.70 -4.52
N ALA A 89 -1.34 12.45 -4.10
CA ALA A 89 -0.57 11.32 -4.60
C ALA A 89 -1.46 10.12 -4.94
N ILE A 90 -1.02 9.36 -5.93
CA ILE A 90 -1.64 8.08 -6.29
C ILE A 90 -0.55 7.02 -6.28
N ASN A 91 -0.76 5.98 -5.49
CA ASN A 91 0.17 4.86 -5.36
C ASN A 91 -0.50 3.57 -5.78
N VAL A 92 0.26 2.65 -6.37
CA VAL A 92 -0.12 1.23 -6.44
C VAL A 92 0.64 0.50 -5.35
N VAL A 93 -0.06 -0.26 -4.51
CA VAL A 93 0.52 -1.09 -3.46
C VAL A 93 0.25 -2.55 -3.76
N VAL A 94 1.29 -3.37 -3.73
CA VAL A 94 1.24 -4.82 -3.90
C VAL A 94 1.81 -5.48 -2.66
N LYS A 95 1.14 -6.52 -2.14
CA LYS A 95 1.65 -7.34 -1.03
C LYS A 95 1.73 -8.80 -1.42
N LEU A 96 2.87 -9.42 -1.15
CA LEU A 96 3.18 -10.81 -1.50
C LEU A 96 3.77 -11.54 -0.28
N PRO A 97 3.12 -12.59 0.24
CA PRO A 97 1.75 -13.01 -0.06
C PRO A 97 0.71 -11.98 0.45
N GLY A 98 -0.57 -12.21 0.13
CA GLY A 98 -1.68 -11.52 0.77
C GLY A 98 -1.93 -12.06 2.17
N ALA A 99 -1.22 -11.51 3.16
CA ALA A 99 -1.27 -11.96 4.55
C ALA A 99 -2.26 -11.11 5.38
N ASN A 100 -3.43 -11.69 5.65
CA ASN A 100 -4.42 -11.05 6.51
C ASN A 100 -3.86 -10.73 7.90
N ASN A 101 -4.18 -9.53 8.40
CA ASN A 101 -3.78 -9.05 9.74
C ASN A 101 -2.25 -9.01 9.98
N ASP A 102 -1.45 -8.87 8.92
CA ASP A 102 0.03 -8.84 9.01
C ASP A 102 0.61 -7.43 9.25
N LYS A 103 -0.19 -6.41 9.56
CA LYS A 103 0.30 -5.04 9.83
C LYS A 103 0.50 -4.84 11.33
N TYR A 104 1.71 -4.47 11.75
CA TYR A 104 2.06 -4.20 13.15
C TYR A 104 2.64 -2.79 13.27
N LEU A 105 2.28 -2.05 14.33
CA LEU A 105 2.81 -0.70 14.58
C LEU A 105 4.24 -0.76 15.12
N GLY A 106 5.05 0.23 14.74
CA GLY A 106 6.44 0.39 15.16
C GLY A 106 7.43 -0.48 14.38
N GLU A 107 8.66 -0.56 14.92
CA GLU A 107 9.73 -1.41 14.42
C GLU A 107 9.44 -2.90 14.68
N CYS A 108 10.03 -3.79 13.89
CA CYS A 108 9.94 -5.23 14.15
C CYS A 108 10.72 -5.59 15.41
N GLN A 109 10.10 -6.36 16.32
CA GLN A 109 10.70 -6.90 17.55
C GLN A 109 11.13 -8.35 17.36
#